data_AF-A0A8X6XA83-F1
#
_entry.id   AF-A0A8X6XA83-F1
#
_cell.length_a   1.000
_cell.length_b   1.000
_cell.length_c   1.000
_cell.angle_alpha   90.00
_cell.angle_beta   90.00
_cell.angle_gamma   90.00
#
_symmetry.space_group_name_H-M   'P 1'
#
loop_
_entity.id
_entity.type
_entity.pdbx_description
1 polymer ?
#
loop_
_entity_poly.entity_id
_entity_poly.type
_entity_poly.pdbx_seq_one_letter_code
_entity_poly.pdbx_strand_id
1 'polypeptide(L)'
;MTEICEFNKHYMDVRLDFGEKNDNPEISVDLAQFKYAIFLALKSLHGEMGCSVPVDVLKYRSEDRRAFIRIPSKELVKVWSALTLFSLYEGLDCMFRVYKVTPLLASLNLNSNIYKHKEKEKCTD
;
A
#
# COMPACT_ATOMS: atom_id res chain seq x y z
N MET A 1 29.97 -15.11 -10.23
CA MET A 1 29.51 -13.76 -10.64
C MET A 1 28.03 -13.91 -10.96
N THR A 2 27.19 -13.86 -9.93
CA THR A 2 25.75 -14.12 -10.08
C THR A 2 25.12 -12.81 -10.55
N GLU A 3 24.57 -12.78 -11.75
CA GLU A 3 23.71 -11.68 -12.20
C GLU A 3 22.46 -11.70 -11.31
N ILE A 4 22.50 -10.92 -10.24
CA ILE A 4 21.34 -10.66 -9.42
C ILE A 4 20.46 -9.77 -10.29
N CYS A 5 19.33 -10.31 -10.76
CA CYS A 5 18.32 -9.54 -11.46
C CYS A 5 17.75 -8.52 -10.45
N GLU A 6 18.35 -7.33 -10.42
CA GLU A 6 17.97 -6.29 -9.48
C GLU A 6 16.64 -5.69 -9.96
N PHE A 7 15.54 -6.11 -9.33
CA PHE A 7 14.26 -5.45 -9.54
C PHE A 7 14.42 -4.00 -9.08
N ASN A 8 14.45 -3.06 -10.03
CA ASN A 8 14.66 -1.64 -9.74
C ASN A 8 13.40 -0.97 -9.15
N LYS A 9 12.24 -1.63 -9.24
CA LYS A 9 10.95 -1.13 -8.74
C LYS A 9 10.22 -2.21 -7.97
N HIS A 10 9.48 -1.78 -6.96
CA HIS A 10 8.51 -2.57 -6.23
C HIS A 10 7.12 -1.98 -6.40
N TYR A 11 6.13 -2.85 -6.29
CA TYR A 11 4.74 -2.51 -6.37
C TYR A 11 4.06 -2.87 -5.06
N MET A 12 3.20 -1.97 -4.57
CA MET A 12 2.46 -2.16 -3.33
C MET A 12 0.97 -2.01 -3.60
N ASP A 13 0.19 -2.85 -2.94
CA ASP A 13 -1.26 -2.76 -2.86
C ASP A 13 -1.64 -2.13 -1.51
N VAL A 14 -2.19 -0.93 -1.55
CA VAL A 14 -2.38 -0.07 -0.38
C VAL A 14 -3.80 0.48 -0.35
N ARG A 15 -4.41 0.53 0.83
CA ARG A 15 -5.72 1.17 1.07
C ARG A 15 -5.60 2.26 2.12
N LEU A 16 -6.28 3.38 1.91
CA LEU A 16 -6.47 4.41 2.92
C LEU A 16 -7.79 4.18 3.65
N ASP A 17 -7.70 3.97 4.95
CA ASP A 17 -8.82 3.65 5.82
C ASP A 17 -9.02 4.79 6.84
N PHE A 18 -10.27 5.14 7.14
CA PHE A 18 -10.61 6.14 8.17
C PHE A 18 -11.27 5.48 9.41
N GLY A 19 -11.38 4.15 9.41
CA GLY A 19 -11.98 3.37 10.49
C GLY A 19 -13.50 3.45 10.54
N GLU A 20 -14.13 2.51 11.23
CA GLU A 20 -15.60 2.34 11.23
C GLU A 20 -16.39 3.56 11.74
N LYS A 21 -15.78 4.40 12.59
CA LYS A 21 -16.41 5.64 13.10
C LYS A 21 -16.47 6.76 12.07
N ASN A 22 -15.55 6.76 11.11
CA ASN A 22 -15.43 7.77 10.06
C ASN A 22 -15.62 7.17 8.66
N ASP A 23 -15.96 5.88 8.52
CA ASP A 23 -16.40 5.23 7.28
C ASP A 23 -17.79 5.71 6.86
N ASN A 24 -18.03 7.03 6.97
CA ASN A 24 -19.15 7.68 6.36
C ASN A 24 -18.90 7.73 4.85
N PRO A 25 -19.88 7.36 4.01
CA PRO A 25 -19.78 7.48 2.55
C PRO A 25 -19.55 8.92 2.06
N GLU A 26 -19.62 9.90 2.95
CA GLU A 26 -19.36 11.32 2.71
C GLU A 26 -17.85 11.64 2.56
N ILE A 27 -16.95 10.80 3.10
CA ILE A 27 -15.49 10.96 2.90
C ILE A 27 -15.09 10.30 1.58
N SER A 28 -15.47 10.96 0.48
CA SER A 28 -14.97 10.61 -0.85
C SER A 28 -13.54 11.12 -0.98
N VAL A 29 -12.57 10.22 -1.08
CA VAL A 29 -11.20 10.57 -1.42
C VAL A 29 -11.00 10.37 -2.91
N ASP A 30 -10.72 11.43 -3.64
CA ASP A 30 -10.32 11.35 -5.05
C ASP A 30 -8.83 10.94 -5.20
N LEU A 31 -8.41 10.54 -6.39
CA LEU A 31 -7.03 10.21 -6.73
C LEU A 31 -6.06 11.33 -6.33
N ALA A 32 -6.42 12.60 -6.51
CA ALA A 32 -5.57 13.72 -6.14
C ALA A 32 -5.34 13.80 -4.63
N GLN A 33 -6.40 13.64 -3.84
CA GLN A 33 -6.34 13.62 -2.38
C GLN A 33 -5.57 12.39 -1.88
N PHE A 34 -5.77 11.23 -2.49
CA PHE A 34 -5.01 10.02 -2.16
C PHE A 34 -3.50 10.20 -2.40
N LYS A 35 -3.12 10.80 -3.54
CA LYS A 35 -1.72 11.15 -3.82
C LYS A 35 -1.17 12.15 -2.80
N TYR A 36 -1.98 13.14 -2.43
CA TYR A 36 -1.60 14.13 -1.43
C TYR A 36 -1.42 13.50 -0.03
N ALA A 37 -2.26 12.53 0.34
CA ALA A 37 -2.10 11.78 1.59
C ALA A 37 -0.78 11.01 1.63
N ILE A 38 -0.38 10.36 0.52
CA ILE A 38 0.93 9.70 0.42
C ILE A 38 2.07 10.72 0.56
N PHE A 39 1.95 11.87 -0.11
CA PHE A 39 2.92 12.96 -0.01
C PHE A 39 3.05 13.46 1.43
N LEU A 40 1.93 13.68 2.13
CA LEU A 40 1.92 14.10 3.52
C LEU A 40 2.53 13.05 4.44
N ALA A 41 2.26 11.76 4.23
CA ALA A 41 2.88 10.69 4.99
C ALA A 41 4.40 10.71 4.86
N LEU A 42 4.91 10.87 3.64
CA LEU A 42 6.35 10.99 3.36
C LEU A 42 6.96 12.25 3.98
N LYS A 43 6.26 13.38 3.85
CA LYS A 43 6.68 14.66 4.44
C LYS A 43 6.72 14.60 5.96
N SER A 44 5.72 13.99 6.59
CA SER A 44 5.60 13.91 8.04
C SER A 44 6.70 13.07 8.68
N LEU A 45 7.11 11.97 8.04
CA LEU A 45 8.12 11.07 8.61
C LEU A 45 9.55 11.44 8.20
N HIS A 46 9.77 11.77 6.93
CA HIS A 46 11.11 11.95 6.34
C HIS A 46 11.41 13.41 5.95
N GLY A 47 10.50 14.35 6.23
CA GLY A 47 10.64 15.77 5.88
C GLY A 47 10.58 16.02 4.38
N GLU A 48 11.14 17.16 3.94
CA GLU A 48 11.14 17.55 2.52
C GLU A 48 11.91 16.57 1.62
N MET A 49 12.89 15.84 2.17
CA MET A 49 13.60 14.80 1.43
C MET A 49 12.69 13.61 1.12
N GLY A 50 11.76 13.28 2.01
CA GLY A 50 10.75 12.23 1.78
C GLY A 50 9.85 12.55 0.58
N CYS A 51 9.53 13.82 0.39
CA CYS A 51 8.71 14.30 -0.72
C CYS A 51 9.36 14.07 -2.11
N SER A 52 10.68 13.96 -2.16
CA SER A 52 11.41 13.73 -3.42
C SER A 52 11.31 12.29 -3.94
N VAL A 53 10.79 11.37 -3.12
CA VAL A 53 10.64 9.97 -3.49
C VAL A 53 9.58 9.84 -4.59
N PRO A 54 9.93 9.29 -5.77
CA PRO A 54 8.98 9.13 -6.85
C PRO A 54 8.02 7.97 -6.54
N VAL A 55 6.76 8.31 -6.25
CA VAL A 55 5.68 7.34 -6.03
C VAL A 55 4.61 7.50 -7.12
N ASP A 56 4.45 6.48 -7.95
CA ASP A 56 3.45 6.48 -9.01
C ASP A 56 2.23 5.68 -8.60
N VAL A 57 1.03 6.25 -8.72
CA VAL A 57 -0.24 5.51 -8.55
C VAL A 57 -0.65 4.95 -9.90
N LEU A 58 -0.65 3.62 -10.03
CA LEU A 58 -0.95 2.90 -11.27
C LEU A 58 -2.44 2.68 -11.49
N LYS A 59 -3.15 2.37 -10.40
CA LYS A 59 -4.59 2.13 -10.40
C LYS A 59 -5.14 2.61 -9.07
N TYR A 60 -6.25 3.34 -9.12
CA TYR A 60 -6.97 3.79 -7.95
C TYR A 60 -8.43 3.37 -8.06
N ARG A 61 -8.99 2.87 -6.96
CA ARG A 61 -10.39 2.54 -6.82
C ARG A 61 -10.97 3.37 -5.68
N SER A 62 -11.80 4.36 -6.03
CA SER A 62 -12.40 5.28 -5.07
C SER A 62 -13.39 4.61 -4.12
N GLU A 63 -14.07 3.55 -4.55
CA GLU A 63 -15.04 2.78 -3.76
C GLU A 63 -14.47 2.31 -2.41
N ASP A 64 -13.24 1.77 -2.44
CA ASP A 64 -12.56 1.25 -1.25
C ASP A 64 -11.35 2.09 -0.83
N ARG A 65 -11.05 3.18 -1.56
CA ARG A 65 -9.83 3.98 -1.43
C ARG A 65 -8.55 3.13 -1.50
N ARG A 66 -8.55 2.16 -2.41
CA ARG A 66 -7.45 1.20 -2.61
C ARG A 66 -6.71 1.50 -3.90
N ALA A 67 -5.39 1.41 -3.85
CA ALA A 67 -4.51 1.78 -4.93
C ALA A 67 -3.36 0.79 -5.10
N PHE A 68 -2.90 0.64 -6.35
CA PHE A 68 -1.62 0.05 -6.65
C PHE A 68 -0.60 1.15 -6.88
N ILE A 69 0.46 1.15 -6.09
CA ILE A 69 1.54 2.13 -6.19
C ILE A 69 2.85 1.47 -6.63
N ARG A 70 3.69 2.22 -7.33
CA ARG A 70 5.01 1.81 -7.81
C ARG A 70 6.07 2.72 -7.21
N ILE A 71 7.12 2.13 -6.67
CA ILE A 71 8.18 2.81 -5.92
C ILE A 71 9.54 2.22 -6.33
N PRO A 72 10.64 3.00 -6.38
CA PRO A 72 11.98 2.44 -6.50
C PRO A 72 12.31 1.51 -5.34
N SER A 73 12.99 0.40 -5.61
CA SER A 73 13.32 -0.60 -4.58
C SER A 73 14.15 -0.04 -3.43
N LYS A 74 15.01 0.94 -3.71
CA LYS A 74 15.83 1.66 -2.73
C LYS A 74 15.01 2.46 -1.72
N GLU A 75 13.81 2.88 -2.11
CA GLU A 75 12.93 3.73 -1.32
C GLU A 75 11.77 2.94 -0.69
N LEU A 76 11.65 1.64 -0.97
CA LEU A 76 10.56 0.79 -0.49
C LEU A 76 10.37 0.88 1.02
N VAL A 77 11.46 0.74 1.78
CA VAL A 77 11.41 0.76 3.25
C VAL A 77 10.96 2.13 3.76
N LYS A 78 11.43 3.23 3.15
CA LYS A 78 11.06 4.59 3.54
C LYS A 78 9.59 4.87 3.28
N VAL A 79 9.08 4.47 2.12
CA VAL A 79 7.66 4.65 1.79
C VAL A 79 6.79 3.78 2.67
N TRP A 80 7.16 2.52 2.88
CA TRP A 80 6.37 1.63 3.73
C TRP A 80 6.31 2.15 5.17
N SER A 81 7.44 2.54 5.76
CA SER A 81 7.47 3.10 7.12
C SER A 81 6.61 4.37 7.23
N ALA A 82 6.65 5.25 6.23
CA ALA A 82 5.85 6.47 6.19
C ALA A 82 4.35 6.17 6.13
N LEU A 83 3.93 5.26 5.26
CA LEU A 83 2.52 4.88 5.14
C LEU A 83 2.00 4.22 6.43
N THR A 84 2.77 3.29 7.01
CA THR A 84 2.34 2.58 8.22
C THR A 84 2.25 3.48 9.45
N LEU A 85 3.09 4.50 9.56
CA LEU A 85 3.07 5.44 10.69
C LEU A 85 2.14 6.63 10.50
N PHE A 86 1.59 6.81 9.30
CA PHE A 86 0.68 7.92 9.01
C PHE A 86 -0.69 7.66 9.64
N SER A 87 -1.11 8.54 10.55
CA SER A 87 -2.32 8.36 11.35
C SER A 87 -3.35 9.49 11.25
N LEU A 88 -3.02 10.61 10.59
CA LEU A 88 -3.86 11.81 10.59
C LEU A 88 -3.88 12.47 9.21
N TYR A 89 -5.08 12.60 8.63
CA TYR A 89 -5.30 13.29 7.36
C TYR A 89 -6.46 14.28 7.52
N GLU A 90 -6.20 15.56 7.25
CA GLU A 90 -7.22 16.65 7.37
C GLU A 90 -7.95 16.69 8.73
N GLY A 91 -7.26 16.32 9.82
CA GLY A 91 -7.83 16.30 11.17
C GLY A 91 -8.66 15.04 11.49
N LEU A 92 -8.70 14.08 10.58
CA LEU A 92 -9.36 12.80 10.75
C LEU A 92 -8.33 11.69 10.96
N ASP A 93 -8.64 10.81 11.92
CA ASP A 93 -7.85 9.60 12.14
C ASP A 93 -7.94 8.70 10.91
N CYS A 94 -6.78 8.32 10.37
CA CYS A 94 -6.68 7.47 9.20
C CYS A 94 -5.55 6.45 9.35
N MET A 95 -5.53 5.44 8.49
CA MET A 95 -4.48 4.43 8.47
C MET A 95 -4.29 3.93 7.05
N PHE A 96 -3.04 3.86 6.58
CA PHE A 96 -2.74 3.08 5.39
C PHE A 96 -2.57 1.60 5.72
N ARG A 97 -3.35 0.76 5.04
CA ARG A 97 -3.24 -0.71 5.08
C ARG A 97 -2.53 -1.21 3.84
N VAL A 98 -1.37 -1.84 4.02
CA VAL A 98 -0.63 -2.49 2.94
C VAL A 98 -1.02 -3.97 2.88
N TYR A 99 -1.61 -4.40 1.76
CA TYR A 99 -2.04 -5.79 1.58
C TYR A 99 -0.96 -6.67 0.95
N LYS A 100 -0.18 -6.12 0.02
CA LYS A 100 0.80 -6.90 -0.75
C LYS A 100 1.94 -6.02 -1.21
N VAL A 101 3.13 -6.59 -1.24
CA VAL A 101 4.34 -5.97 -1.80
C VAL A 101 4.99 -7.00 -2.72
N THR A 102 5.33 -6.61 -3.94
CA THR A 102 5.93 -7.51 -4.92
C THR A 102 6.80 -6.75 -5.92
N PRO A 103 7.93 -7.32 -6.38
CA PRO A 103 8.71 -6.74 -7.47
C PRO A 103 8.05 -6.90 -8.85
N LEU A 104 7.06 -7.78 -8.98
CA LEU A 104 6.36 -8.08 -10.23
C LEU A 104 4.91 -7.59 -10.18
N LEU A 105 4.53 -6.73 -11.13
CA LEU A 105 3.18 -6.17 -11.25
C LEU A 105 2.12 -7.26 -11.44
N ALA A 106 2.41 -8.29 -12.24
CA ALA A 106 1.46 -9.39 -12.47
C ALA A 106 1.06 -10.12 -11.17
N SER A 107 1.99 -10.20 -10.22
CA SER A 107 1.76 -10.86 -8.93
C SER A 107 0.86 -10.03 -7.99
N LEU A 108 0.61 -8.74 -8.27
CA LEU A 108 -0.32 -7.95 -7.47
C LEU A 108 -1.75 -8.48 -7.52
N ASN A 109 -2.17 -9.02 -8.67
CA ASN A 109 -3.51 -9.60 -8.82
C ASN A 109 -3.62 -11.05 -8.31
N LEU A 110 -2.49 -11.72 -8.02
CA LEU A 110 -2.49 -13.11 -7.53
C LEU A 110 -2.84 -13.14 -6.05
N ASN A 111 -4.01 -13.67 -5.67
CA ASN A 111 -4.45 -13.71 -4.28
C ASN A 111 -4.10 -15.05 -3.63
N SER A 112 -3.44 -15.01 -2.45
CA SER A 112 -3.15 -16.21 -1.65
C SER A 112 -4.40 -16.87 -1.08
N ASN A 113 -5.48 -16.10 -0.89
CA ASN A 113 -6.78 -16.63 -0.42
C ASN A 113 -7.45 -17.62 -1.39
N ILE A 114 -6.94 -17.78 -2.61
CA ILE A 114 -7.44 -18.76 -3.58
C ILE A 114 -6.96 -20.19 -3.22
N TYR A 115 -5.88 -20.31 -2.46
CA TYR A 115 -5.36 -21.61 -2.03
C TYR A 115 -6.20 -22.17 -0.87
N LYS A 116 -7.18 -23.03 -1.20
CA LYS A 116 -7.86 -23.87 -0.21
C LYS A 116 -6.95 -25.04 0.14
N HIS A 117 -6.36 -25.04 1.33
CA HIS A 117 -5.68 -26.22 1.85
C HIS A 117 -6.71 -27.34 2.00
N LYS A 118 -6.46 -28.51 1.40
CA LYS A 118 -7.23 -29.72 1.72
C LYS A 118 -7.07 -30.01 3.21
N GLU A 119 -8.18 -30.19 3.92
CA GLU A 119 -8.16 -30.67 5.29
C GLU A 119 -7.39 -31.99 5.33
N LYS A 120 -6.48 -32.12 6.32
CA LYS A 120 -5.79 -33.39 6.53
C LYS A 120 -6.83 -34.42 6.91
N GLU A 121 -6.94 -35.48 6.11
CA GLU A 121 -7.65 -36.69 6.52
C GLU A 121 -7.09 -37.10 7.88
N LYS A 122 -7.95 -37.13 8.90
CA LYS A 122 -7.56 -37.60 10.23
C LYS A 122 -7.15 -39.06 10.07
N CYS A 123 -5.90 -39.40 10.39
CA CYS A 123 -5.54 -40.79 10.62
C CYS A 123 -6.40 -41.27 11.80
N THR A 124 -7.37 -42.13 11.52
CA THR A 124 -8.06 -42.92 12.53
C THR A 124 -7.11 -43.99 13.03
N ASP A 125 -6.87 -43.99 14.35
CA ASP A 125 -6.16 -45.02 15.10
C ASP A 125 -6.91 -46.37 15.07
#